data_AF-A0A7C2MV62-F1
#
_entry.id   AF-A0A7C2MV62-F1
#
_cell.length_a   1.000
_cell.length_b   1.000
_cell.length_c   1.000
_cell.angle_alpha   90.00
_cell.angle_beta   90.00
_cell.angle_gamma   90.00
#
_symmetry.space_group_name_H-M   'P 1'
#
loop_
_entity.id
_entity.type
_entity.pdbx_description
1 polymer ?
#
loop_
_entity_poly.entity_id
_entity_poly.type
_entity_poly.pdbx_seq_one_letter_code
_entity_poly.pdbx_strand_id
1 'polypeptide(L)' 'HDASYVGRIREDVSHPRGLDLWVVSDNVRKGAALNSVQIAEILIRDYL' A
#
# COMPACT_ATOMS: atom_id res chain seq x y z
N HIS A 1 -12.88 -4.91 0.56
CA HIS A 1 -12.99 -3.58 -0.04
C HIS A 1 -12.04 -2.66 0.72
N ASP A 2 -11.31 -1.77 0.04
CA ASP A 2 -10.18 -0.95 0.56
C ASP A 2 -8.79 -1.62 0.53
N ALA A 3 -8.49 -2.30 -0.58
CA ALA A 3 -7.14 -2.80 -0.89
C ALA A 3 -6.38 -1.84 -1.81
N SER A 4 -5.04 -1.90 -1.75
CA SER A 4 -4.19 -1.37 -2.81
C SER A 4 -3.98 -2.46 -3.85
N TYR A 5 -4.16 -2.13 -5.12
CA TYR A 5 -4.06 -3.06 -6.23
C TYR A 5 -2.71 -2.91 -6.92
N VAL A 6 -2.06 -4.03 -7.18
CA VAL A 6 -0.74 -4.08 -7.83
C VAL A 6 -0.84 -4.93 -9.08
N GLY A 7 -0.27 -4.45 -10.18
CA GLY A 7 -0.25 -5.14 -11.46
C GLY A 7 0.95 -4.75 -12.32
N ARG A 8 0.99 -5.27 -13.54
CA ARG A 8 2.10 -5.12 -14.49
C ARG A 8 3.49 -5.39 -13.88
N ILE A 9 3.57 -6.39 -13.00
CA ILE A 9 4.82 -6.79 -12.36
C ILE A 9 5.73 -7.40 -13.43
N ARG A 10 6.92 -6.84 -13.63
CA ARG A 10 7.92 -7.36 -14.57
C ARG A 10 9.32 -6.88 -14.21
N GLU A 11 10.33 -7.61 -14.67
CA GLU A 11 11.73 -7.18 -14.57
C GLU A 11 11.95 -5.87 -15.35
N ASP A 12 12.82 -5.02 -14.81
CA ASP A 12 13.28 -3.81 -15.48
C ASP A 12 14.32 -4.17 -16.55
N VAL A 13 14.25 -3.47 -17.68
CA VAL A 13 15.18 -3.63 -18.81
C VAL A 13 16.50 -2.88 -18.58
N SER A 14 16.54 -1.92 -17.66
CA SER A 14 17.71 -1.06 -17.43
C SER A 14 18.66 -1.55 -16.33
N HIS A 15 18.17 -2.37 -15.39
CA HIS A 15 18.95 -2.85 -14.26
C HIS A 15 18.70 -4.34 -13.96
N PRO A 16 19.75 -5.17 -13.77
CA PRO A 16 19.61 -6.62 -13.54
C PRO A 16 18.92 -7.00 -12.21
N ARG A 17 18.63 -6.01 -11.36
CA ARG A 17 17.85 -6.18 -10.11
C ARG A 17 16.68 -5.21 -10.01
N GLY A 18 16.31 -4.56 -11.11
CA GLY A 18 15.17 -3.65 -11.15
C GLY A 18 13.86 -4.41 -11.35
N LEU A 19 12.78 -3.91 -10.75
CA LEU A 19 11.44 -4.45 -10.88
C LEU A 19 10.45 -3.31 -11.08
N ASP A 20 9.67 -3.39 -12.16
CA ASP A 20 8.62 -2.44 -12.46
C ASP A 20 7.27 -3.00 -12.05
N LEU A 21 6.43 -2.12 -11.51
CA LEU A 21 5.08 -2.42 -11.10
C LEU A 21 4.18 -1.20 -11.25
N TRP A 22 2.88 -1.44 -11.32
CA TRP A 22 1.84 -0.43 -11.35
C TRP A 22 0.94 -0.58 -10.13
N VAL A 23 0.85 0.46 -9.31
CA VAL A 23 0.09 0.45 -8.05
C VAL A 23 -1.04 1.46 -8.13
N VAL A 24 -2.25 1.03 -7.78
CA VAL A 24 -3.44 1.90 -7.72
C VAL A 24 -4.16 1.67 -6.40
N SER A 25 -4.63 2.76 -5.79
CA SER A 25 -5.44 2.70 -4.57
C SER A 25 -6.37 3.91 -4.52
N ASP A 26 -7.47 3.80 -3.77
CA ASP A 26 -8.26 4.96 -3.37
C ASP A 26 -7.42 5.80 -2.38
N ASN A 27 -7.10 7.03 -2.79
CA ASN A 27 -6.22 7.93 -2.04
C ASN A 27 -6.91 8.55 -0.81
N VAL A 28 -8.22 8.76 -0.86
CA VAL A 28 -8.97 9.34 0.27
C VAL A 28 -9.31 8.27 1.29
N ARG A 29 -9.76 7.09 0.84
CA ARG A 29 -10.12 5.99 1.74
C ARG A 29 -8.89 5.25 2.24
N LYS A 30 -8.22 4.46 1.40
CA LYS A 30 -7.07 3.64 1.85
C LYS A 30 -5.82 4.49 2.09
N GLY A 31 -5.59 5.52 1.27
CA GLY A 31 -4.42 6.40 1.38
C GLY A 31 -4.45 7.36 2.57
N ALA A 32 -5.63 7.63 3.16
CA ALA A 32 -5.75 8.55 4.29
C ALA A 32 -6.64 7.96 5.41
N ALA A 33 -7.95 7.93 5.22
CA ALA A 33 -8.89 7.66 6.31
C ALA A 33 -8.69 6.30 6.98
N LEU A 34 -8.67 5.22 6.19
CA LEU A 34 -8.52 3.86 6.70
C LEU A 34 -7.12 3.65 7.28
N ASN A 35 -6.07 4.22 6.68
CA ASN A 35 -4.72 4.12 7.23
C ASN A 35 -4.63 4.75 8.64
N SER A 36 -5.25 5.92 8.83
CA SER A 36 -5.30 6.58 10.15
C SER A 36 -6.03 5.74 11.19
N VAL A 37 -7.18 5.14 10.83
CA VAL A 37 -7.93 4.25 11.72
C VAL A 37 -7.11 3.01 12.07
N GLN A 38 -6.47 2.37 11.09
CA GLN A 38 -5.64 1.18 11.32
C GLN A 38 -4.47 1.47 12.27
N ILE A 39 -3.83 2.64 12.16
CA ILE A 39 -2.78 3.06 13.10
C ILE A 39 -3.36 3.24 14.51
N ALA A 40 -4.52 3.88 14.64
CA ALA A 40 -5.18 4.06 15.94
C ALA A 40 -5.59 2.72 16.58
N GLU A 41 -6.06 1.75 15.80
CA GLU A 41 -6.37 0.40 16.27
C GLU A 41 -5.12 -0.31 16.81
N ILE A 42 -3.98 -0.19 16.11
CA ILE A 42 -2.70 -0.74 16.56
C ILE A 42 -2.25 -0.07 17.86
N LEU A 43 -2.39 1.26 17.95
CA LEU A 43 -2.05 2.02 19.15
C LEU A 43 -2.84 1.51 20.37
N ILE A 44 -4.16 1.35 20.21
CA ILE A 44 -5.03 0.86 21.28
C ILE A 44 -4.71 -0.59 21.64
N ARG A 45 -4.38 -1.44 20.67
CA ARG A 45 -4.13 -2.86 20.91
C ARG A 45 -2.79 -3.14 21.60
N ASP A 46 -1.73 -2.44 21.17
CA ASP A 46 -0.35 -2.82 21.52
C ASP A 46 0.29 -1.86 22.54
N TYR A 47 -0.31 -0.69 22.78
CA TYR A 47 0.32 0.38 23.57
C TYR A 47 -0.60 1.07 24.60
N LEU A 48 -1.87 0.64 24.72
CA LEU A 48 -2.83 1.08 25.75
C LEU A 48 -3.47 -0.13 26.43
#